data_AF-A0A1Q3LGV1-F1
#
_entry.id   AF-A0A1Q3LGV1-F1
#
_cell.length_a   1.000
_cell.length_b   1.000
_cell.length_c   1.000
_cell.angle_alpha   90.00
_cell.angle_beta   90.00
_cell.angle_gamma   90.00
#
_symmetry.space_group_name_H-M   'P 1'
#
loop_
_entity.id
_entity.type
_entity.pdbx_description
1 polymer ?
#
loop_
_entity_poly.entity_id
_entity_poly.type
_entity_poly.pdbx_seq_one_letter_code
_entity_poly.pdbx_strand_id
1 'polypeptide(L)' 'MKKSDWNDALTRYEAALEPYTQETAGGDLYISPDAPAHLVKMYDHLICAGLEFGYLELTIEGAIA' A
#
# COMPACT_ATOMS: atom_id res chain seq x y z
N MET A 1 15.14 -7.66 -4.93
CA MET A 1 14.12 -7.49 -6.01
C MET A 1 14.55 -6.36 -6.93
N LYS A 2 14.39 -6.44 -8.26
CA LYS A 2 14.68 -5.31 -9.15
C LYS A 2 13.51 -4.31 -9.14
N LYS A 3 13.77 -3.03 -9.42
CA LYS A 3 12.74 -1.97 -9.43
C LYS A 3 11.58 -2.27 -10.39
N SER A 4 11.85 -2.89 -11.54
CA SER A 4 10.82 -3.32 -12.49
C SER A 4 9.87 -4.35 -11.88
N ASP A 5 10.42 -5.36 -11.20
CA ASP A 5 9.65 -6.45 -10.61
C ASP A 5 8.79 -5.92 -9.44
N TRP A 6 9.30 -4.91 -8.72
CA TRP A 6 8.55 -4.22 -7.67
C TRP A 6 7.38 -3.39 -8.23
N ASN A 7 7.60 -2.61 -9.29
CA ASN A 7 6.55 -1.83 -9.96
C ASN A 7 5.44 -2.74 -10.52
N ASP A 8 5.82 -3.88 -11.11
CA ASP A 8 4.86 -4.85 -11.64
C ASP A 8 4.04 -5.51 -10.52
N ALA A 9 4.67 -5.82 -9.39
CA ALA A 9 3.98 -6.34 -8.20
C ALA A 9 3.04 -5.30 -7.59
N LEU A 10 3.48 -4.04 -7.47
CA LEU A 10 2.67 -2.92 -6.99
C LEU A 10 1.41 -2.75 -7.84
N THR A 11 1.57 -2.62 -9.16
CA THR A 11 0.44 -2.41 -10.09
C THR A 11 -0.62 -3.51 -9.96
N ARG A 12 -0.19 -4.77 -9.84
CA ARG A 12 -1.11 -5.92 -9.69
C ARG A 12 -1.87 -5.88 -8.37
N TYR A 13 -1.22 -5.43 -7.30
CA TYR A 13 -1.82 -5.39 -5.98
C TYR A 13 -2.79 -4.20 -5.84
N GLU A 14 -2.44 -3.05 -6.40
CA GLU A 14 -3.35 -1.90 -6.49
C GLU A 14 -4.64 -2.28 -7.26
N ALA A 15 -4.52 -2.94 -8.42
CA ALA A 15 -5.68 -3.38 -9.20
C ALA A 15 -6.56 -4.41 -8.46
N ALA A 16 -5.97 -5.28 -7.64
CA ALA A 16 -6.73 -6.25 -6.84
C ALA A 16 -7.49 -5.60 -5.67
N LEU A 17 -7.06 -4.43 -5.22
CA LEU A 17 -7.60 -3.70 -4.09
C LEU A 17 -8.55 -2.57 -4.47
N GLU A 18 -8.51 -2.07 -5.70
CA GLU A 18 -9.40 -1.01 -6.22
C GLU A 18 -10.88 -1.21 -5.80
N PRO A 19 -11.47 -2.42 -5.85
CA PRO A 19 -12.87 -2.62 -5.44
C PRO A 19 -13.11 -2.48 -3.93
N TYR A 20 -12.05 -2.52 -3.12
CA TYR A 20 -12.08 -2.51 -1.65
C TYR A 20 -11.47 -1.24 -1.05
N THR A 21 -10.88 -0.36 -1.85
CA THR A 21 -10.37 0.94 -1.42
C THR A 21 -11.46 1.99 -1.49
N GLN A 22 -11.54 2.83 -0.46
CA GLN A 22 -12.33 4.05 -0.46
C GLN A 22 -11.45 5.25 -0.15
N GLU A 23 -11.73 6.35 -0.80
CA GLU A 23 -11.10 7.63 -0.52
C GLU A 23 -11.96 8.37 0.52
N THR A 24 -11.33 8.86 1.58
CA THR A 24 -11.99 9.76 2.53
C THR A 24 -12.20 11.13 1.89
N ALA A 25 -13.08 11.94 2.47
CA ALA A 25 -13.25 13.33 2.05
C ALA A 25 -11.97 14.18 2.17
N GLY A 26 -10.95 13.71 2.92
CA GLY A 26 -9.64 14.36 3.08
C GLY A 26 -8.60 13.91 2.04
N GLY A 27 -8.93 12.97 1.16
CA GLY A 27 -8.00 12.40 0.17
C GLY A 27 -7.20 11.20 0.68
N ASP A 28 -7.37 10.80 1.95
CA ASP A 28 -6.74 9.59 2.47
C ASP A 28 -7.43 8.34 1.90
N LEU A 29 -6.64 7.43 1.34
CA LEU A 29 -7.14 6.13 0.88
C LEU A 29 -7.15 5.14 2.05
N TYR A 30 -8.28 4.49 2.29
CA TYR A 30 -8.37 3.40 3.26
C TYR A 30 -8.94 2.14 2.61
N ILE A 31 -8.43 0.99 3.04
CA ILE A 31 -8.93 -0.32 2.62
C ILE A 31 -10.08 -0.70 3.55
N SER A 32 -11.23 -1.06 2.97
CA SER A 32 -12.39 -1.53 3.72
C SER A 32 -12.03 -2.70 4.63
N PRO A 33 -12.53 -2.76 5.88
CA PRO A 33 -12.35 -3.90 6.77
C PRO A 33 -12.90 -5.22 6.18
N ASP A 34 -13.87 -5.12 5.27
CA ASP A 34 -14.47 -6.26 4.58
C ASP A 34 -13.62 -6.76 3.40
N ALA A 35 -12.49 -6.11 3.11
CA ALA A 35 -11.53 -6.63 2.16
C ALA A 35 -11.08 -8.03 2.60
N PRO A 36 -11.01 -9.00 1.68
CA PRO A 36 -10.52 -10.32 2.02
C PRO A 36 -9.18 -10.27 2.77
N ALA A 37 -9.12 -10.89 3.96
CA ALA A 37 -7.95 -10.78 4.86
C ALA A 37 -6.61 -11.20 4.23
N HIS A 38 -6.64 -11.99 3.15
CA HIS A 38 -5.45 -12.35 2.39
C HIS A 38 -4.91 -11.20 1.53
N LEU A 39 -5.77 -10.32 1.01
CA LEU A 39 -5.39 -9.17 0.20
C LEU A 39 -4.72 -8.08 1.04
N VAL A 40 -5.24 -7.81 2.24
CA VAL A 40 -4.63 -6.85 3.18
C VAL A 40 -3.21 -7.28 3.56
N LYS A 41 -3.01 -8.58 3.85
CA LYS A 41 -1.68 -9.14 4.16
C LYS A 41 -0.69 -9.04 3.01
N MET A 42 -1.16 -9.15 1.77
CA MET A 42 -0.29 -8.99 0.60
C MET A 42 0.25 -7.56 0.48
N TYR A 43 -0.57 -6.55 0.79
CA TYR A 43 -0.15 -5.15 0.74
C TYR A 43 0.78 -4.77 1.90
N ASP A 44 0.51 -5.28 3.10
CA ASP A 44 1.42 -5.16 4.25
C ASP A 44 2.83 -5.67 3.88
N HIS A 45 2.89 -6.84 3.22
CA HIS A 45 4.15 -7.39 2.74
C HIS A 45 4.83 -6.51 1.68
N LEU A 46 4.05 -5.93 0.74
CA LEU A 46 4.58 -5.03 -0.29
C LEU A 46 5.13 -3.73 0.32
N ILE A 47 4.42 -3.13 1.28
CA ILE A 47 4.86 -1.93 1.99
C ILE A 47 6.15 -2.22 2.75
N CYS A 48 6.21 -3.30 3.52
CA CYS A 48 7.42 -3.70 4.24
C CYS A 48 8.59 -3.91 3.28
N ALA A 49 8.39 -4.61 2.16
CA ALA A 49 9.42 -4.81 1.15
C ALA A 49 9.83 -3.50 0.48
N GLY A 50 8.87 -2.60 0.19
CA GLY A 50 9.13 -1.29 -0.40
C GLY A 50 9.98 -0.41 0.51
N LEU A 51 9.75 -0.45 1.82
CA LEU A 51 10.58 0.23 2.82
C LEU A 51 11.97 -0.42 2.92
N GLU A 52 12.05 -1.74 2.99
CA GLU A 52 13.33 -2.48 3.10
C GLU A 52 14.25 -2.22 1.90
N PHE A 53 13.69 -2.19 0.70
CA PHE A 53 14.44 -1.97 -0.53
C PHE A 53 14.58 -0.50 -0.93
N GLY A 54 14.07 0.45 -0.13
CA GLY A 54 14.17 1.89 -0.39
C GLY A 54 13.34 2.39 -1.57
N TYR A 55 12.26 1.68 -1.91
CA TYR A 55 11.29 2.10 -2.93
C TYR A 55 10.14 2.95 -2.36
N LEU A 56 9.97 2.93 -1.03
CA LEU A 56 9.04 3.79 -0.30
C LEU A 56 9.82 4.59 0.75
N GLU A 57 9.46 5.86 0.89
CA GLU A 57 9.95 6.72 1.97
C GLU A 57 8.77 7.02 2.92
N LEU A 58 8.94 6.72 4.21
CA LEU A 58 7.99 7.15 5.23
C LEU A 58 8.30 8.60 5.59
N THR A 59 7.58 9.54 4.98
CA THR A 59 7.49 10.90 5.49
C THR A 59 6.50 10.93 6.64
N ILE A 60 7.00 10.94 7.88
CA ILE A 60 6.17 11.25 9.05
C ILE A 60 5.97 12.76 9.06
N GLU A 61 4.94 13.24 8.37
CA GLU A 61 4.47 14.61 8.59
C GLU A 61 3.63 14.65 9.89
N GLY A 62 4.15 15.30 10.93
CA GLY A 62 3.32 15.79 12.04
C GLY A 62 3.19 14.94 13.32
N ALA A 63 4.10 14.02 13.63
CA ALA A 63 4.08 13.33 14.94
C ALA A 63 4.74 14.12 16.10
N ILE A 64 5.05 15.40 15.92
CA ILE A 64 5.49 16.30 16.99
C ILE A 64 4.87 17.69 16.80
N ALA A 65 3.81 17.97 17.54
CA ALA A 65 3.44 19.29 18.05
C ALA A 65 2.57 19.14 19.30
#